data_AF-A0A517NDA3-F1
#
_entry.id   AF-A0A517NDA3-F1
#
_cell.length_a   1.000
_cell.length_b   1.000
_cell.length_c   1.000
_cell.angle_alpha   90.00
_cell.angle_beta   90.00
_cell.angle_gamma   90.00
#
_symmetry.space_group_name_H-M   'P 1'
#
loop_
_entity.id
_entity.type
_entity.pdbx_description
1 polymer ?
#
loop_
_entity_poly.entity_id
_entity_poly.type
_entity_poly.pdbx_seq_one_letter_code
_entity_poly.pdbx_strand_id
1 'polypeptide(L)'
;MKPNDLSERLLEFAVRMGKVVDALPDTRLGKHIAGQLVRSATSPAPNIEEACAAESRRDFIHEVRIVLNELRETRCWIKLIMRSDLLPESKNG
;
A
#
# COMPACT_ATOMS: atom_id res chain seq x y z
N MET A 1 -13.39 -15.68 -4.07
CA MET A 1 -13.14 -14.27 -3.68
C MET A 1 -13.94 -13.40 -4.63
N LYS A 2 -14.90 -12.62 -4.14
CA LYS A 2 -15.66 -11.71 -5.00
C LYS A 2 -14.80 -10.45 -5.25
N PRO A 3 -14.80 -9.84 -6.44
CA PRO A 3 -14.04 -8.62 -6.72
C PRO A 3 -14.20 -7.51 -5.66
N ASN A 4 -15.42 -7.28 -5.18
CA ASN A 4 -15.69 -6.31 -4.09
C ASN A 4 -14.97 -6.63 -2.78
N ASP A 5 -14.70 -7.91 -2.48
CA ASP A 5 -13.96 -8.29 -1.27
C ASP A 5 -12.48 -7.87 -1.37
N LEU A 6 -11.89 -7.86 -2.57
CA LEU A 6 -10.51 -7.42 -2.73
C LEU A 6 -10.38 -5.90 -2.65
N SER A 7 -11.26 -5.15 -3.32
CA SER A 7 -11.24 -3.68 -3.29
C SER A 7 -11.36 -3.17 -1.86
N GLU A 8 -12.36 -3.64 -1.11
CA GLU A 8 -12.56 -3.23 0.29
C GLU A 8 -11.36 -3.57 1.17
N ARG A 9 -10.76 -4.75 1.01
CA ARG A 9 -9.56 -5.12 1.76
C ARG A 9 -8.34 -4.24 1.42
N LEU A 10 -8.23 -3.78 0.17
CA LEU A 10 -7.17 -2.85 -0.24
C LEU A 10 -7.45 -1.43 0.27
N LEU A 11 -8.72 -1.03 0.36
CA LEU A 11 -9.12 0.23 0.98
C LEU A 11 -8.80 0.23 2.48
N GLU A 12 -9.18 -0.83 3.21
CA GLU A 12 -8.82 -1.00 4.62
C GLU A 12 -7.29 -1.06 4.83
N PHE A 13 -6.56 -1.65 3.89
CA PHE A 13 -5.10 -1.62 3.88
C PHE A 13 -4.55 -0.20 3.74
N ALA A 14 -5.07 0.58 2.79
CA ALA A 14 -4.68 1.98 2.59
C ALA A 14 -4.93 2.82 3.85
N VAL A 15 -6.09 2.66 4.50
CA VAL A 15 -6.43 3.34 5.78
C VAL A 15 -5.42 2.98 6.88
N ARG A 16 -5.03 1.70 7.00
CA ARG A 16 -4.00 1.28 7.96
C ARG A 16 -2.64 1.89 7.66
N MET A 17 -2.26 1.98 6.38
CA MET A 17 -1.00 2.62 6.00
C MET A 17 -1.01 4.13 6.24
N GLY A 18 -2.16 4.80 6.12
CA GLY A 18 -2.32 6.20 6.55
C GLY A 18 -1.96 6.39 8.02
N LYS A 19 -2.43 5.50 8.91
CA LYS A 19 -2.04 5.54 10.34
C LYS A 19 -0.55 5.33 10.57
N VAL A 20 0.10 4.47 9.76
CA VAL A 20 1.56 4.28 9.83
C VAL A 20 2.27 5.56 9.41
N VAL A 21 1.80 6.20 8.34
CA VAL A 21 2.36 7.46 7.83
C VAL A 21 2.23 8.58 8.85
N ASP A 22 1.07 8.73 9.47
CA ASP A 22 0.83 9.76 10.49
C ASP A 22 1.69 9.58 11.75
N ALA A 23 2.14 8.35 12.01
CA ALA A 23 3.03 8.05 13.13
C ALA A 23 4.51 8.30 12.82
N LEU A 24 4.90 8.48 11.54
CA LEU A 24 6.30 8.66 11.17
C LEU A 24 6.85 9.99 11.73
N PRO A 25 8.12 10.01 12.17
CA PRO A 25 8.72 11.19 12.76
C PRO A 25 8.94 12.28 11.69
N ASP A 26 8.89 13.55 12.11
CA ASP A 26 9.05 14.74 11.25
C ASP A 26 10.52 14.97 10.79
N THR A 27 11.22 13.90 10.44
CA THR A 27 12.59 13.92 9.92
C THR A 27 12.58 13.92 8.39
N ARG A 28 13.71 14.26 7.76
CA ARG A 28 13.86 14.20 6.30
C ARG A 28 13.57 12.79 5.76
N LEU A 29 14.05 11.75 6.44
CA LEU A 29 13.81 10.36 6.04
C LEU A 29 12.34 9.97 6.27
N GLY A 30 11.76 10.32 7.42
CA GLY A 30 10.36 10.08 7.74
C GLY A 30 9.41 10.70 6.70
N LYS A 31 9.60 11.99 6.37
CA LYS A 31 8.82 12.68 5.32
C LYS A 31 8.94 12.04 3.94
N HIS A 32 10.16 11.63 3.57
CA HIS A 32 10.39 10.98 2.28
C HIS A 32 9.64 9.64 2.20
N ILE A 33 9.78 8.80 3.23
CA ILE A 33 9.11 7.50 3.28
C ILE A 33 7.59 7.67 3.38
N ALA A 34 7.10 8.63 4.17
CA ALA A 34 5.68 8.96 4.28
C ALA A 34 5.05 9.20 2.91
N GLY A 35 5.66 10.06 2.07
CA GLY A 35 5.17 10.34 0.73
C GLY A 35 5.15 9.10 -0.18
N GLN A 36 6.21 8.29 -0.16
CA GLN A 36 6.29 7.08 -0.97
C GLN A 36 5.31 5.99 -0.49
N LEU A 37 5.12 5.88 0.82
CA LEU A 37 4.24 4.90 1.42
C LEU A 37 2.77 5.25 1.17
N VAL A 38 2.36 6.52 1.34
CA VAL A 38 1.01 6.96 0.97
C VAL A 38 0.71 6.65 -0.49
N ARG A 39 1.61 7.03 -1.40
CA ARG A 39 1.42 6.82 -2.84
C ARG A 39 1.23 5.33 -3.17
N SER A 40 2.18 4.49 -2.77
CA SER A 40 2.16 3.06 -3.12
C SER A 40 1.10 2.25 -2.38
N ALA A 41 0.72 2.64 -1.16
CA ALA A 41 -0.28 1.91 -0.38
C ALA A 41 -1.72 2.22 -0.74
N THR A 42 -1.97 3.41 -1.31
CA THR A 42 -3.32 3.87 -1.68
C THR A 42 -3.68 3.52 -3.13
N SER A 43 -2.70 3.46 -4.04
CA SER A 43 -2.91 3.12 -5.44
C SER A 43 -3.49 1.72 -5.73
N PRO A 44 -3.29 0.65 -4.91
CA PRO A 44 -3.83 -0.67 -5.19
C PRO A 44 -5.36 -0.74 -5.23
N ALA A 45 -6.06 0.06 -4.42
CA ALA A 45 -7.53 0.05 -4.33
C ALA A 45 -8.21 0.52 -5.64
N PRO A 46 -7.93 1.72 -6.18
CA PRO A 46 -8.49 2.12 -7.47
C PRO A 46 -7.98 1.23 -8.62
N ASN A 47 -6.72 0.80 -8.61
CA ASN A 47 -6.16 -0.05 -9.67
C ASN A 47 -6.83 -1.43 -9.75
N ILE A 48 -7.30 -2.00 -8.62
CA ILE A 48 -8.05 -3.26 -8.68
C ILE A 48 -9.47 -3.05 -9.24
N GLU A 49 -10.09 -1.90 -9.00
CA GLU A 49 -11.38 -1.55 -9.59
C GLU A 49 -11.28 -1.38 -11.11
N GLU A 50 -10.22 -0.69 -11.57
CA GLU A 50 -9.88 -0.59 -12.99
C GLU A 50 -9.63 -1.97 -13.60
N ALA A 51 -8.87 -2.83 -12.93
CA ALA A 51 -8.68 -4.21 -13.36
C ALA A 51 -10.01 -4.95 -13.52
N CYS A 52 -10.94 -4.78 -12.57
CA CYS A 52 -12.25 -5.44 -12.62
C CYS A 52 -13.15 -4.92 -13.75
N ALA A 53 -12.89 -3.71 -14.26
CA ALA A 53 -13.57 -3.13 -15.41
C ALA A 53 -12.88 -3.45 -16.76
N ALA A 54 -11.79 -4.22 -16.76
CA ALA A 54 -11.01 -4.51 -17.95
C ALA A 54 -11.81 -5.23 -19.05
N GLU A 55 -11.63 -4.80 -20.30
CA GLU A 55 -12.35 -5.32 -21.47
C GLU A 55 -11.85 -6.70 -21.94
N SER A 56 -10.64 -7.10 -21.51
CA SER A 56 -10.06 -8.39 -21.85
C SER A 56 -9.29 -9.03 -20.71
N ARG A 57 -9.10 -10.35 -20.80
CA ARG A 57 -8.25 -11.09 -19.85
C ARG A 57 -6.80 -10.61 -19.84
N ARG A 58 -6.28 -10.13 -20.96
CA ARG A 58 -4.91 -9.63 -21.06
C ARG A 58 -4.77 -8.33 -20.28
N ASP A 59 -5.75 -7.44 -20.43
CA ASP A 59 -5.78 -6.14 -19.75
C ASP A 59 -5.98 -6.35 -18.25
N PHE A 60 -6.90 -7.25 -17.85
CA PHE A 60 -7.04 -7.66 -16.45
C PHE A 60 -5.70 -8.11 -15.83
N ILE A 61 -4.95 -8.98 -16.51
CA ILE A 61 -3.64 -9.45 -16.02
C ILE A 61 -2.62 -8.31 -15.94
N HIS A 62 -2.66 -7.38 -16.90
CA HIS A 62 -1.79 -6.22 -16.91
C HIS A 62 -2.07 -5.32 -15.70
N GLU A 63 -3.33 -4.95 -15.48
CA GLU A 63 -3.74 -4.09 -14.36
C GLU A 63 -3.44 -4.73 -13.00
N VAL A 64 -3.73 -6.03 -12.83
CA VAL A 64 -3.38 -6.76 -11.60
C VAL A 64 -1.85 -6.78 -11.36
N ARG A 65 -1.04 -6.73 -12.42
CA ARG A 65 0.42 -6.65 -12.28
C ARG A 65 0.86 -5.30 -11.74
N ILE A 66 0.16 -4.22 -12.09
CA ILE A 66 0.39 -2.88 -11.54
C ILE A 66 0.06 -2.89 -10.04
N VAL A 67 -1.12 -3.40 -9.66
CA VAL A 67 -1.51 -3.58 -8.24
C VAL A 67 -0.43 -4.34 -7.45
N LEU A 68 0.08 -5.44 -8.00
CA LEU A 68 1.12 -6.25 -7.36
C LEU A 68 2.46 -5.48 -7.21
N ASN A 69 2.82 -4.65 -8.19
CA ASN A 69 4.05 -3.87 -8.13
C ASN A 69 3.96 -2.79 -7.04
N GLU A 70 2.83 -2.10 -6.94
CA GLU A 70 2.58 -1.10 -5.89
C GLU A 70 2.65 -1.74 -4.49
N LEU A 71 2.00 -2.88 -4.28
CA LEU A 71 2.08 -3.62 -3.01
C LEU A 71 3.50 -4.10 -2.67
N ARG A 72 4.31 -4.46 -3.68
CA ARG A 72 5.72 -4.83 -3.48
C ARG A 72 6.56 -3.64 -3.07
N GLU A 73 6.30 -2.47 -3.66
CA GLU A 73 6.92 -1.21 -3.29
C GLU A 73 6.55 -0.83 -1.85
N THR A 74 5.26 -0.83 -1.51
CA THR A 74 4.76 -0.60 -0.15
C THR A 74 5.45 -1.50 0.87
N ARG A 75 5.58 -2.80 0.56
CA ARG A 75 6.31 -3.75 1.43
C ARG A 75 7.78 -3.39 1.61
N CYS A 76 8.42 -2.80 0.60
CA CYS A 76 9.81 -2.35 0.70
C CYS A 76 9.92 -1.17 1.66
N TRP A 77 9.02 -0.19 1.55
CA TRP A 77 8.96 0.96 2.45
C TRP A 77 8.67 0.57 3.90
N ILE A 78 7.74 -0.36 4.13
CA ILE A 78 7.48 -0.90 5.49
C ILE A 78 8.76 -1.54 6.07
N LYS A 79 9.48 -2.35 5.28
CA LYS A 79 10.76 -2.93 5.72
C LYS A 79 11.81 -1.88 6.01
N LEU A 80 11.82 -0.76 5.27
CA LEU A 80 12.74 0.33 5.51
C LEU A 80 12.42 1.02 6.84
N ILE A 81 11.14 1.29 7.12
CA ILE A 81 10.67 1.83 8.42
C ILE A 81 11.18 0.97 9.58
N MET A 82 10.99 -0.35 9.49
CA MET A 82 11.42 -1.28 10.53
C MET A 82 12.94 -1.30 10.71
N ARG A 83 13.71 -1.29 9.61
CA ARG A 83 15.19 -1.34 9.68
C ARG A 83 15.85 -0.03 10.07
N SER A 84 15.12 1.08 9.99
CA SER A 84 15.61 2.40 10.37
C SER A 84 15.07 2.85 11.73
N ASP A 85 14.39 1.95 12.45
CA ASP A 85 13.81 2.19 13.77
C ASP A 85 12.96 3.48 13.82
N LEU A 86 12.27 3.77 12.71
CA LEU A 86 11.48 5.01 12.59
C LEU A 86 10.20 4.98 13.42
N LEU A 87 9.74 3.79 13.80
CA LEU A 87 8.61 3.59 14.69
C LEU A 87 9.03 2.62 15.80
N PRO A 88 8.55 2.83 17.04
CA PRO A 88 8.79 1.87 18.11
C PRO A 88 8.16 0.52 17.77
N GLU A 89 8.82 -0.56 18.17
CA GLU A 89 8.22 -1.88 18.07
C GLU A 89 6.90 -1.92 18.83
N SER A 90 5.87 -2.52 18.22
CA SER A 90 4.62 -2.81 18.91
C SER A 90 4.93 -3.69 20.12
N LYS A 91 4.70 -3.17 21.32
CA LYS A 91 4.60 -4.00 22.52
C LYS A 91 3.35 -4.87 22.35
N ASN A 92 3.53 -6.08 21.84
CA ASN A 92 2.48 -7.07 21.87
C ASN A 92 2.20 -7.39 23.34
N GLY A 93 1.09 -6.85 23.86
CA GLY A 93 0.49 -7.25 25.12
C GLY A 93 -0.42 -8.46 24.93
#